data_AF-A0A7X6P9U8-F1
#
_entry.id   AF-A0A7X6P9U8-F1
#
_cell.length_a   1.000
_cell.length_b   1.000
_cell.length_c   1.000
_cell.angle_alpha   90.00
_cell.angle_beta   90.00
_cell.angle_gamma   90.00
#
_symmetry.space_group_name_H-M   'P 1'
#
loop_
_entity.id
_entity.type
_entity.pdbx_description
1 polymer ?
#
loop_
_entity_poly.entity_id
_entity_poly.type
_entity_poly.pdbx_seq_one_letter_code
_entity_poly.pdbx_strand_id
1 'polypeptide(L)'
;MDSISASAHYYLDTDTNIMERVWYSYFIDLVDLAGNTSRSDTTSYALLPKSILISPADNSVLSPLNMSFKWHRIGSVGKFRIIFFDENYNYVWHKDITTNLENEEFEVIDFPVNIALQYAGQSLRWRVDSFEYDADKEAFMGSESNERIIYLGQI
;
A
#
# COMPACT_ATOMS: atom_id res chain seq x y z
N MET A 1 20.92 -11.78 18.06
CA MET A 1 21.12 -10.42 17.55
C MET A 1 20.31 -9.52 18.45
N ASP A 2 20.97 -8.74 19.31
CA ASP A 2 20.29 -7.75 20.14
C ASP A 2 19.85 -6.58 19.27
N SER A 3 18.62 -6.11 19.48
CA SER A 3 18.12 -4.91 18.83
C SER A 3 18.63 -3.69 19.58
N ILE A 4 19.39 -2.82 18.90
CA ILE A 4 19.77 -1.52 19.44
C ILE A 4 18.73 -0.51 18.95
N SER A 5 18.06 0.16 19.88
CA SER A 5 17.08 1.19 19.55
C SER A 5 17.78 2.45 19.02
N ALA A 6 17.31 2.97 17.89
CA ALA A 6 17.84 4.21 17.33
C ALA A 6 17.54 5.39 18.27
N SER A 7 18.55 6.23 18.55
CA SER A 7 18.40 7.45 19.36
C SER A 7 17.82 8.63 18.58
N ALA A 8 17.77 8.54 17.24
CA ALA A 8 17.12 9.49 16.36
C ALA A 8 16.72 8.82 15.04
N HIS A 9 15.58 9.22 14.48
CA HIS A 9 15.21 8.95 13.10
C HIS A 9 15.17 10.30 12.39
N TYR A 10 16.01 10.49 11.38
CA TYR A 10 15.89 11.65 10.50
C TYR A 10 15.90 11.18 9.05
N TYR A 11 14.99 11.75 8.26
CA TYR A 11 14.94 11.57 6.83
C TYR A 11 15.55 12.82 6.21
N LEU A 12 16.68 12.67 5.52
CA LEU A 12 17.26 13.74 4.71
C LEU A 12 16.79 13.53 3.27
N ASP A 13 15.69 14.19 2.92
CA ASP A 13 15.30 14.31 1.52
C ASP A 13 15.97 15.54 0.92
N THR A 14 16.93 15.33 0.02
CA THR A 14 17.63 16.43 -0.67
C THR A 14 16.84 16.95 -1.87
N ASP A 15 15.76 16.28 -2.27
CA ASP A 15 14.95 16.65 -3.43
C ASP A 15 13.50 16.91 -3.00
N THR A 16 13.12 18.17 -2.87
CA THR A 16 11.77 18.54 -2.39
C THR A 16 10.65 18.18 -3.37
N ASN A 17 10.98 17.65 -4.55
CA ASN A 17 10.03 17.32 -5.61
C ASN A 17 10.27 15.90 -6.13
N ILE A 18 9.96 14.88 -5.32
CA ILE A 18 9.90 13.51 -5.82
C ILE A 18 8.84 13.43 -6.92
N MET A 19 9.26 13.09 -8.12
CA MET A 19 8.40 12.99 -9.30
C MET A 19 7.94 11.55 -9.52
N GLU A 20 6.69 11.40 -9.97
CA GLU A 20 6.15 10.12 -10.39
C GLU A 20 6.88 9.60 -11.64
N ARG A 21 7.02 8.28 -11.75
CA ARG A 21 7.69 7.55 -12.83
C ARG A 21 9.15 7.96 -13.07
N VAL A 22 9.80 8.53 -12.06
CA VAL A 22 11.24 8.77 -12.04
C VAL A 22 11.90 7.76 -11.10
N TRP A 23 12.99 7.14 -11.56
CA TRP A 23 13.77 6.18 -10.77
C TRP A 23 14.74 6.91 -9.86
N TYR A 24 14.59 6.69 -8.56
CA TYR A 24 15.50 7.19 -7.53
C TYR A 24 16.30 6.02 -6.97
N SER A 25 17.61 6.22 -6.80
CA SER A 25 18.49 5.27 -6.13
C SER A 25 18.92 5.83 -4.78
N TYR A 26 18.85 5.01 -3.74
CA TYR A 26 19.18 5.40 -2.38
C TYR A 26 19.85 4.27 -1.62
N PHE A 27 20.59 4.63 -0.58
CA PHE A 27 21.15 3.73 0.43
C PHE A 27 20.93 4.36 1.81
N ILE A 28 21.08 3.58 2.87
CA ILE A 28 20.89 4.02 4.26
C ILE A 28 22.22 3.89 4.99
N ASP A 29 22.62 4.94 5.69
CA ASP A 29 23.71 4.90 6.67
C ASP A 29 23.16 4.81 8.09
N LEU A 30 23.68 3.87 8.86
CA LEU A 30 23.45 3.76 10.29
C LEU A 30 24.68 4.26 11.02
N VAL A 31 24.49 5.17 11.97
CA VAL A 31 25.55 5.70 12.83
C VAL A 31 25.20 5.38 14.28
N ASP A 32 26.09 4.71 15.01
CA ASP A 32 25.90 4.43 16.43
C ASP A 32 26.34 5.61 17.34
N LEU A 33 26.11 5.50 18.64
CA LEU A 33 26.47 6.53 19.63
C LEU A 33 27.98 6.76 19.75
N ALA A 34 28.81 5.81 19.32
CA ALA A 34 30.27 5.94 19.29
C ALA A 34 30.78 6.54 17.96
N GLY A 35 29.89 6.81 17.01
CA GLY A 35 30.21 7.33 15.68
C GLY A 35 30.62 6.26 14.67
N ASN A 36 30.44 4.96 14.98
CA ASN A 36 30.69 3.90 14.00
C ASN A 36 29.57 3.91 12.95
N THR A 37 29.94 3.69 11.68
CA THR A 37 29.01 3.74 10.55
C THR A 37 28.87 2.40 9.85
N SER A 38 27.66 2.03 9.45
CA SER A 38 27.38 0.93 8.53
C SER A 38 26.48 1.40 7.40
N ARG A 39 26.84 1.11 6.16
CA ARG A 39 26.08 1.50 4.95
C ARG A 39 25.33 0.29 4.38
N SER A 40 24.09 0.47 3.97
CA SER A 40 23.33 -0.53 3.22
C SER A 40 23.77 -0.59 1.76
N ASP A 41 23.39 -1.65 1.06
CA ASP A 41 23.45 -1.66 -0.40
C ASP A 41 22.57 -0.54 -0.98
N THR A 42 22.91 -0.09 -2.18
CA THR A 42 22.07 0.85 -2.94
C THR A 42 20.91 0.08 -3.58
N THR A 43 19.70 0.58 -3.36
CA THR A 43 18.49 0.09 -4.02
C THR A 43 17.85 1.22 -4.83
N SER A 44 16.97 0.87 -5.77
CA SER A 44 16.26 1.84 -6.59
C SER A 44 14.75 1.59 -6.57
N TYR A 45 13.98 2.68 -6.61
CA TYR A 45 12.53 2.62 -6.68
C TYR A 45 11.98 3.83 -7.45
N ALA A 46 10.88 3.62 -8.17
CA ALA A 46 10.12 4.68 -8.81
C ALA A 46 8.69 4.69 -8.28
N LEU A 47 8.15 5.89 -8.06
CA LEU A 47 6.80 6.06 -7.54
C LEU A 47 5.77 6.12 -8.67
N LEU A 48 4.64 5.44 -8.51
CA LEU A 48 3.46 5.66 -9.33
C LEU A 48 2.54 6.72 -8.72
N PRO A 49 1.65 7.35 -9.52
CA PRO A 49 0.53 8.08 -8.96
C PRO A 49 -0.30 7.18 -8.04
N LYS A 50 -0.77 7.72 -6.92
CA LYS A 50 -1.57 6.96 -5.94
C LYS A 50 -2.99 6.72 -6.46
N SER A 51 -3.50 5.51 -6.27
CA SER A 51 -4.91 5.20 -6.50
C SER A 51 -5.82 6.01 -5.59
N ILE A 52 -6.94 6.51 -6.11
CA ILE A 52 -7.92 7.29 -5.33
C ILE A 52 -9.05 6.37 -4.89
N LEU A 53 -9.13 6.09 -3.59
CA LEU A 53 -10.21 5.27 -3.04
C LEU A 53 -11.56 6.00 -3.16
N ILE A 54 -12.58 5.32 -3.67
CA ILE A 54 -13.92 5.89 -3.88
C ILE A 54 -14.85 5.37 -2.78
N SER A 55 -15.04 4.06 -2.72
CA SER A 55 -15.97 3.39 -1.81
C SER A 55 -15.31 2.11 -1.26
N PRO A 56 -15.62 1.68 -0.04
CA PRO A 56 -16.37 2.37 1.00
C PRO A 56 -15.66 3.66 1.48
N ALA A 57 -16.43 4.63 1.98
CA ALA A 57 -15.87 5.82 2.61
C ALA A 57 -15.11 5.45 3.89
N ASP A 58 -14.16 6.30 4.28
CA ASP A 58 -13.42 6.11 5.52
C ASP A 58 -14.37 6.14 6.72
N ASN A 59 -14.13 5.27 7.70
CA ASN A 59 -14.95 5.04 8.90
C ASN A 59 -16.40 4.60 8.65
N SER A 60 -16.73 4.11 7.45
CA SER A 60 -18.07 3.61 7.17
C SER A 60 -18.36 2.27 7.85
N VAL A 61 -19.65 2.02 8.13
CA VAL A 61 -20.14 0.75 8.66
C VAL A 61 -20.71 -0.07 7.50
N LEU A 62 -20.23 -1.31 7.35
CA LEU A 62 -20.64 -2.22 6.27
C LEU A 62 -21.23 -3.50 6.85
N SER A 63 -22.16 -4.11 6.12
CA SER A 63 -22.60 -5.46 6.43
C SER A 63 -21.52 -6.46 5.98
N PRO A 64 -21.16 -7.46 6.80
CA PRO A 64 -20.19 -8.48 6.42
C PRO A 64 -20.68 -9.41 5.29
N LEU A 65 -21.94 -9.28 4.86
CA LEU A 65 -22.55 -10.10 3.82
C LEU A 65 -22.36 -9.55 2.40
N ASN A 66 -22.02 -8.26 2.25
CA ASN A 66 -21.94 -7.59 0.95
C ASN A 66 -20.96 -6.41 0.95
N MET A 67 -19.67 -6.72 1.10
CA MET A 67 -18.61 -5.72 1.08
C MET A 67 -18.02 -5.58 -0.33
N SER A 68 -18.07 -4.37 -0.89
CA SER A 68 -17.52 -4.05 -2.22
C SER A 68 -16.65 -2.80 -2.15
N PHE A 69 -15.50 -2.83 -2.83
CA PHE A 69 -14.44 -1.83 -2.76
C PHE A 69 -14.15 -1.30 -4.14
N LYS A 70 -14.03 0.02 -4.26
CA LYS A 70 -13.94 0.73 -5.53
C LYS A 70 -12.91 1.85 -5.44
N TRP A 71 -12.08 1.99 -6.47
CA TRP A 71 -11.07 3.05 -6.59
C TRP A 71 -10.90 3.51 -8.04
N HIS A 72 -10.36 4.72 -8.23
CA HIS A 72 -9.89 5.19 -9.53
C HIS A 72 -8.46 4.77 -9.78
N ARG A 73 -8.21 4.31 -11.01
CA ARG A 73 -6.87 4.16 -11.57
C ARG A 73 -6.34 5.53 -11.97
N ILE A 74 -5.11 5.83 -11.59
CA ILE A 74 -4.40 7.05 -12.02
C ILE A 74 -3.18 6.65 -12.86
N GLY A 75 -3.16 7.04 -14.13
CA GLY A 75 -2.07 6.75 -15.06
C GLY A 75 -1.98 5.30 -15.52
N SER A 76 -0.81 4.90 -16.05
CA SER A 76 -0.55 3.52 -16.44
C SER A 76 -0.15 2.67 -15.24
N VAL A 77 -0.96 1.66 -14.94
CA VAL A 77 -0.77 0.67 -13.88
C VAL A 77 -1.14 -0.67 -14.49
N GLY A 78 -0.25 -1.67 -14.36
CA GLY A 78 -0.45 -3.01 -14.91
C GLY A 78 -1.07 -3.99 -13.90
N LYS A 79 -0.93 -3.71 -12.61
CA LYS A 79 -1.44 -4.57 -11.54
C LYS A 79 -1.83 -3.75 -10.31
N PHE A 80 -2.90 -4.16 -9.64
CA PHE A 80 -3.23 -3.72 -8.30
C PHE A 80 -3.14 -4.88 -7.30
N ARG A 81 -2.78 -4.57 -6.06
CA ARG A 81 -3.01 -5.41 -4.89
C ARG A 81 -3.92 -4.66 -3.94
N ILE A 82 -5.06 -5.27 -3.61
CA ILE A 82 -5.95 -4.75 -2.57
C ILE A 82 -5.66 -5.58 -1.33
N ILE A 83 -5.25 -4.93 -0.25
CA ILE A 83 -4.79 -5.60 0.96
C ILE A 83 -5.57 -5.08 2.17
N PHE A 84 -5.84 -6.01 3.09
CA PHE A 84 -6.61 -5.79 4.30
C PHE A 84 -5.81 -6.20 5.54
N PHE A 85 -5.94 -5.39 6.58
CA PHE A 85 -5.37 -5.61 7.89
C PHE A 85 -6.45 -5.49 8.98
N ASP A 86 -6.23 -6.14 10.12
CA ASP A 86 -7.05 -5.96 11.31
C ASP A 86 -6.69 -4.65 12.05
N GLU A 87 -7.32 -4.41 13.19
CA GLU A 87 -7.07 -3.24 14.03
C GLU A 87 -5.61 -3.14 14.55
N ASN A 88 -4.91 -4.26 14.61
CA ASN A 88 -3.53 -4.40 15.10
C ASN A 88 -2.51 -4.46 13.97
N TYR A 89 -2.89 -4.13 12.73
CA TYR A 89 -2.06 -4.25 11.53
C TYR A 89 -1.63 -5.69 11.19
N ASN A 90 -2.31 -6.72 11.71
CA ASN A 90 -2.09 -8.08 11.25
C ASN A 90 -2.73 -8.27 9.88
N TYR A 91 -2.05 -9.02 9.01
CA TYR A 91 -2.57 -9.37 7.70
C TYR A 91 -3.87 -10.19 7.81
N VAL A 92 -4.90 -9.77 7.07
CA VAL A 92 -6.19 -10.48 6.98
C VAL A 92 -6.33 -11.18 5.64
N TRP A 93 -6.26 -10.41 4.55
CA TRP A 93 -6.49 -10.92 3.20
C TRP A 93 -5.96 -9.95 2.15
N HIS A 94 -5.65 -10.46 0.96
CA HIS A 94 -5.42 -9.63 -0.21
C HIS A 94 -5.94 -10.28 -1.49
N LYS A 95 -6.08 -9.46 -2.53
CA LYS A 95 -6.29 -9.90 -3.91
C LYS A 95 -5.43 -9.09 -4.85
N ASP A 96 -4.77 -9.80 -5.74
CA ASP A 96 -4.04 -9.23 -6.86
C ASP A 96 -4.97 -9.23 -8.09
N ILE A 97 -5.05 -8.10 -8.78
CA ILE A 97 -5.74 -7.99 -10.07
C ILE A 97 -4.79 -7.44 -11.12
N THR A 98 -4.79 -8.06 -12.30
CA THR A 98 -4.10 -7.51 -13.48
C THR A 98 -5.08 -6.60 -14.19
N THR A 99 -4.64 -5.40 -14.56
CA THR A 99 -5.51 -4.48 -15.28
C THR A 99 -5.65 -4.93 -16.73
N ASN A 100 -6.89 -5.04 -17.21
CA ASN A 100 -7.14 -5.16 -18.64
C ASN A 100 -7.34 -3.74 -19.18
N LEU A 101 -6.65 -3.37 -20.27
CA LEU A 101 -6.67 -2.01 -20.83
C LEU A 101 -8.03 -1.58 -21.41
N GLU A 102 -9.07 -2.40 -21.26
CA GLU A 102 -10.40 -2.13 -21.79
C GLU A 102 -11.25 -1.36 -20.76
N ASN A 103 -11.08 -0.03 -20.79
CA ASN A 103 -12.14 0.97 -20.58
C ASN A 103 -12.90 1.06 -19.25
N GLU A 104 -12.35 0.67 -18.10
CA GLU A 104 -12.93 1.06 -16.82
C GLU A 104 -12.08 2.15 -16.11
N GLU A 105 -12.70 3.31 -15.88
CA GLU A 105 -12.11 4.44 -15.12
C GLU A 105 -11.90 4.07 -13.63
N PHE A 106 -12.56 3.00 -13.19
CA PHE A 106 -12.54 2.51 -11.83
C PHE A 106 -12.45 1.00 -11.82
N GLU A 107 -11.87 0.47 -10.74
CA GLU A 107 -11.80 -0.97 -10.49
C GLU A 107 -12.72 -1.30 -9.31
N VAL A 108 -13.25 -2.52 -9.29
CA VAL A 108 -14.12 -3.01 -8.20
C VAL A 108 -13.71 -4.41 -7.76
N ILE A 109 -13.69 -4.64 -6.46
CA ILE A 109 -13.62 -5.99 -5.89
C ILE A 109 -14.67 -6.20 -4.83
N ASP A 110 -15.18 -7.43 -4.77
CA ASP A 110 -15.94 -7.91 -3.63
C ASP A 110 -15.02 -8.63 -2.64
N PHE A 111 -15.24 -8.38 -1.36
CA PHE A 111 -14.48 -9.02 -0.29
C PHE A 111 -15.11 -10.35 0.11
N PRO A 112 -14.31 -11.40 0.41
CA PRO A 112 -14.86 -12.72 0.70
C PRO A 112 -15.72 -12.73 1.96
N VAL A 113 -17.01 -13.09 1.80
CA VAL A 113 -17.99 -13.12 2.90
C VAL A 113 -17.53 -14.04 4.03
N ASN A 114 -16.97 -15.21 3.73
CA ASN A 114 -16.47 -16.14 4.73
C ASN A 114 -15.34 -15.55 5.61
N ILE A 115 -14.57 -14.61 5.09
CA ILE A 115 -13.57 -13.87 5.86
C ILE A 115 -14.25 -12.74 6.62
N ALA A 116 -15.10 -11.94 5.98
CA ALA A 116 -15.80 -10.83 6.61
C ALA A 116 -16.59 -11.24 7.86
N LEU A 117 -17.26 -12.39 7.81
CA LEU A 117 -18.01 -12.95 8.94
C LEU A 117 -17.14 -13.20 10.20
N GLN A 118 -15.84 -13.50 10.03
CA GLN A 118 -14.92 -13.72 11.16
C GLN A 118 -14.56 -12.42 11.89
N TYR A 119 -14.72 -11.28 11.20
CA TYR A 119 -14.43 -9.94 11.70
C TYR A 119 -15.72 -9.13 11.96
N ALA A 120 -16.88 -9.78 12.03
CA ALA A 120 -18.13 -9.11 12.36
C ALA A 120 -18.03 -8.42 13.75
N GLY A 121 -18.45 -7.16 13.83
CA GLY A 121 -18.28 -6.33 15.02
C GLY A 121 -16.89 -5.71 15.21
N GLN A 122 -15.96 -5.93 14.28
CA GLN A 122 -14.59 -5.40 14.33
C GLN A 122 -14.35 -4.37 13.22
N SER A 123 -13.16 -3.78 13.20
CA SER A 123 -12.70 -2.91 12.12
C SER A 123 -11.67 -3.58 11.23
N LEU A 124 -11.65 -3.21 9.95
CA LEU A 124 -10.60 -3.57 9.01
C LEU A 124 -9.99 -2.30 8.40
N ARG A 125 -8.68 -2.31 8.19
CA ARG A 125 -7.96 -1.35 7.38
C ARG A 125 -7.78 -1.91 5.99
N TRP A 126 -7.92 -1.08 4.97
CA TRP A 126 -7.67 -1.48 3.60
C TRP A 126 -6.98 -0.38 2.79
N ARG A 127 -6.22 -0.81 1.79
CA ARG A 127 -5.60 0.07 0.80
C ARG A 127 -5.42 -0.66 -0.53
N VAL A 128 -5.07 0.12 -1.56
CA VAL A 128 -4.75 -0.37 -2.90
C VAL A 128 -3.31 -0.01 -3.22
N ASP A 129 -2.50 -1.02 -3.53
CA ASP A 129 -1.12 -0.87 -3.98
C ASP A 129 -1.08 -1.04 -5.49
N SER A 130 -0.54 -0.05 -6.20
CA SER A 130 -0.38 -0.02 -7.65
C SER A 130 1.01 -0.51 -8.05
N PHE A 131 1.10 -1.30 -9.12
CA PHE A 131 2.37 -1.79 -9.67
C PHE A 131 2.40 -1.69 -11.19
N GLU A 132 3.56 -1.30 -11.72
CA GLU A 132 3.87 -1.31 -13.14
C GLU A 132 5.27 -1.88 -13.33
N TYR A 133 5.43 -2.79 -14.29
CA TYR A 133 6.74 -3.34 -14.61
C TYR A 133 7.47 -2.44 -15.60
N ASP A 134 8.69 -2.03 -15.25
CA ASP A 134 9.61 -1.34 -16.14
C ASP A 134 10.58 -2.35 -16.75
N ALA A 135 10.44 -2.61 -18.05
CA ALA A 135 11.27 -3.58 -18.75
C ALA A 135 12.74 -3.14 -18.88
N ASP A 136 13.02 -1.83 -18.94
CA ASP A 136 14.38 -1.32 -19.09
C ASP A 136 15.17 -1.43 -17.77
N LYS A 137 14.45 -1.40 -16.64
CA LYS A 137 15.02 -1.58 -15.29
C LYS A 137 14.88 -3.00 -14.74
N GLU A 138 14.16 -3.85 -15.44
CA GLU A 138 13.77 -5.19 -15.00
C GLU A 138 13.16 -5.21 -13.58
N ALA A 139 12.38 -4.17 -13.25
CA ALA A 139 11.91 -3.92 -11.90
C ALA A 139 10.51 -3.29 -11.87
N PHE A 140 9.80 -3.48 -10.76
CA PHE A 140 8.49 -2.85 -10.54
C PHE A 140 8.65 -1.45 -9.93
N MET A 141 7.90 -0.51 -10.49
CA MET A 141 7.54 0.75 -9.84
C MET A 141 6.19 0.60 -9.14
N GLY A 142 5.92 1.42 -8.12
CA GLY A 142 4.67 1.29 -7.39
C GLY A 142 4.30 2.45 -6.49
N SER A 143 3.10 2.36 -5.91
CA SER A 143 2.59 3.31 -4.92
C SER A 143 1.46 2.72 -4.11
N GLU A 144 1.36 3.12 -2.85
CA GLU A 144 0.26 2.79 -1.96
C GLU A 144 -0.74 3.94 -1.91
N SER A 145 -2.03 3.62 -2.07
CA SER A 145 -3.11 4.56 -1.79
C SER A 145 -3.09 4.99 -0.33
N ASN A 146 -3.91 5.98 0.02
CA ASN A 146 -4.25 6.19 1.42
C ASN A 146 -4.93 4.93 1.99
N GLU A 147 -4.75 4.69 3.28
CA GLU A 147 -5.50 3.66 4.00
C GLU A 147 -6.90 4.18 4.36
N ARG A 148 -7.87 3.28 4.42
CA ARG A 148 -9.20 3.54 4.98
C ARG A 148 -9.55 2.50 6.02
N ILE A 149 -10.22 2.94 7.08
CA ILE A 149 -10.79 2.09 8.10
C ILE A 149 -12.28 1.88 7.77
N ILE A 150 -12.76 0.65 7.96
CA ILE A 150 -14.17 0.29 7.88
C ILE A 150 -14.56 -0.51 9.11
N TYR A 151 -15.83 -0.42 9.51
CA TYR A 151 -16.39 -1.17 10.63
C TYR A 151 -17.39 -2.18 10.10
N LEU A 152 -17.31 -3.42 10.57
CA LEU A 152 -18.19 -4.50 10.13
C LEU A 152 -19.32 -4.62 11.15
N GLY A 153 -20.57 -4.51 10.68
CA GLY A 153 -21.75 -4.67 11.51
C GLY A 153 -21.81 -6.04 12.19
N GLN A 154 -22.45 -6.11 13.36
CA GLN A 154 -22.84 -7.38 13.95
C GLN A 154 -23.95 -8.03 13.12
N ILE A 155 -24.04 -9.35 13.18
CA ILE A 155 -25.04 -10.17 12.47
C ILE A 155 -26.15 -10.53 13.44
#